data_AF-A0A9D1PRM1-F1
#
_entry.id   AF-A0A9D1PRM1-F1
#
_cell.length_a   1.000
_cell.length_b   1.000
_cell.length_c   1.000
_cell.angle_alpha   90.00
_cell.angle_beta   90.00
_cell.angle_gamma   90.00
#
_symmetry.space_group_name_H-M   'P 1'
#
loop_
_entity.id
_entity.type
_entity.pdbx_description
1 polymer ?
#
loop_
_entity_poly.entity_id
_entity_poly.type
_entity_poly.pdbx_seq_one_letter_code
_entity_poly.pdbx_strand_id
1 'polypeptide(L)'
;MRRLVAFILLIALSFSLFADPIVYEYEPYEEEEFPIWSHELRRAESIFFGSFVITLPVSMLIYNIAAYCGMPTFDEEYKNFLVQAGVAASLSLTISLTDWIIGKTGD
;
A
#
# COMPACT_ATOMS: atom_id res chain seq x y z
N MET A 1 -6.09 -16.94 -22.69
CA MET A 1 -5.85 -16.84 -21.24
C MET A 1 -5.57 -15.41 -20.78
N ARG A 2 -4.43 -14.77 -21.13
CA ARG A 2 -4.07 -13.41 -20.64
C ARG A 2 -5.13 -12.32 -20.87
N ARG A 3 -5.79 -12.33 -22.04
CA ARG A 3 -6.86 -11.37 -22.38
C ARG A 3 -8.13 -11.59 -21.53
N LEU A 4 -8.49 -12.84 -21.26
CA LEU A 4 -9.66 -13.18 -20.43
C LEU A 4 -9.46 -12.75 -18.97
N VAL A 5 -8.27 -12.97 -18.42
CA VAL A 5 -7.92 -12.53 -17.06
C VAL A 5 -7.98 -11.00 -16.95
N ALA A 6 -7.48 -10.27 -17.94
CA ALA A 6 -7.58 -8.81 -17.98
C ALA A 6 -9.03 -8.33 -18.03
N PHE A 7 -9.88 -8.98 -18.82
CA PHE A 7 -11.32 -8.66 -18.85
C PHE A 7 -12.02 -8.94 -17.52
N ILE A 8 -11.71 -10.06 -16.85
CA ILE A 8 -12.27 -10.40 -15.54
C ILE A 8 -11.85 -9.38 -14.48
N LEU A 9 -10.58 -8.97 -14.47
CA LEU A 9 -10.08 -7.92 -13.56
C LEU A 9 -10.75 -6.57 -13.82
N LEU A 10 -10.95 -6.20 -15.10
CA LEU A 10 -11.65 -4.97 -15.48
C LEU A 10 -13.11 -4.97 -15.01
N ILE A 11 -13.80 -6.10 -15.15
CA ILE A 11 -15.19 -6.28 -14.69
C ILE A 11 -15.26 -6.24 -13.15
N ALA A 12 -14.30 -6.87 -12.46
CA ALA A 12 -14.23 -6.85 -11.01
C ALA A 12 -13.99 -5.43 -10.45
N LEU A 13 -13.15 -4.63 -11.11
CA LEU A 13 -12.89 -3.23 -10.75
C LEU A 13 -14.07 -2.29 -11.03
N SER A 14 -14.90 -2.60 -12.03
CA SER A 14 -16.06 -1.76 -12.36
C SER A 14 -17.27 -2.02 -11.46
N PHE A 15 -17.29 -3.11 -10.68
CA PHE A 15 -18.36 -3.40 -9.73
C PHE A 15 -18.53 -2.31 -8.66
N SER A 16 -17.44 -1.65 -8.25
CA SER A 16 -17.50 -0.53 -7.29
C SER A 16 -18.15 0.74 -7.86
N LEU A 17 -18.22 0.88 -9.19
CA LEU A 17 -18.81 2.06 -9.86
C LEU A 17 -20.33 1.94 -10.04
N PHE A 18 -20.87 0.71 -9.96
CA PHE A 18 -22.32 0.43 -10.10
C PHE A 18 -22.98 0.11 -8.76
N ALA A 19 -22.29 0.31 -7.63
CA ALA A 19 -22.93 0.27 -6.33
C ALA A 19 -23.91 1.45 -6.26
N ASP A 20 -25.21 1.16 -6.12
CA ASP A 20 -26.20 2.18 -5.78
C ASP A 20 -25.71 2.95 -4.55
N PRO A 21 -25.81 4.29 -4.51
CA PRO A 21 -25.54 5.04 -3.31
C PRO A 21 -26.66 4.69 -2.34
N ILE A 22 -26.45 3.66 -1.53
CA ILE A 22 -27.37 3.37 -0.44
C ILE A 22 -27.27 4.58 0.47
N VAL A 23 -28.34 5.38 0.46
CA VAL A 23 -28.51 6.54 1.33
C VAL A 23 -28.76 6.00 2.73
N TYR A 24 -27.73 5.40 3.33
CA TYR A 24 -27.64 5.26 4.77
C TYR A 24 -27.35 6.67 5.27
N GLU A 25 -28.30 7.23 6.00
CA GLU A 25 -28.05 8.42 6.81
C GLU A 25 -26.83 8.09 7.69
N TYR A 26 -25.80 8.93 7.65
CA TYR A 26 -24.54 8.65 8.35
C TYR A 26 -24.82 8.59 9.85
N GLU A 27 -24.84 7.38 10.40
CA GLU A 27 -24.84 7.15 11.84
C GLU A 27 -23.38 7.10 12.32
N PRO A 28 -23.00 7.90 13.34
CA PRO A 28 -21.70 7.77 13.96
C PRO A 28 -21.51 6.36 14.53
N TYR A 29 -20.36 5.74 14.27
CA TYR A 29 -20.04 4.43 14.81
C TYR A 29 -20.09 4.40 16.34
N GLU A 30 -20.64 3.33 16.90
CA GLU A 30 -20.58 3.09 18.35
C GLU A 30 -19.16 2.65 18.73
N GLU A 31 -18.70 3.00 19.94
CA GLU A 31 -17.35 2.66 20.41
C GLU A 31 -17.07 1.15 20.43
N GLU A 32 -18.14 0.34 20.52
CA GLU A 32 -18.09 -1.13 20.63
C GLU A 32 -18.41 -1.84 19.30
N GLU A 33 -18.69 -1.10 18.23
CA GLU A 33 -19.13 -1.67 16.96
C GLU A 33 -18.02 -2.45 16.24
N PHE A 34 -16.76 -2.04 16.45
CA PHE A 34 -15.59 -2.65 15.84
C PHE A 34 -14.59 -3.18 16.88
N PRO A 35 -14.01 -4.37 16.65
CA PRO A 35 -12.93 -4.87 17.48
C PRO A 35 -11.72 -3.92 17.49
N ILE A 36 -11.07 -3.74 18.64
CA ILE A 36 -9.89 -2.87 18.82
C ILE A 36 -8.76 -3.17 17.79
N TRP A 37 -8.54 -4.44 17.44
CA TRP A 37 -7.52 -4.83 16.46
C TRP A 37 -7.79 -4.25 15.07
N SER A 38 -9.05 -4.02 14.70
CA SER A 38 -9.41 -3.45 13.41
C SER A 38 -9.07 -1.95 13.33
N HIS A 39 -9.13 -1.24 14.46
CA HIS A 39 -8.64 0.14 14.54
C HIS A 39 -7.12 0.21 14.39
N GLU A 40 -6.39 -0.71 15.04
CA GLU A 40 -4.93 -0.81 14.88
C GLU A 40 -4.56 -1.15 13.43
N LEU A 41 -5.26 -2.11 12.81
CA LEU A 41 -5.04 -2.49 11.40
C LEU A 41 -5.30 -1.32 10.45
N ARG A 42 -6.43 -0.62 10.61
CA ARG A 42 -6.78 0.56 9.80
C ARG A 42 -5.70 1.63 9.87
N ARG A 43 -5.19 1.91 11.07
CA ARG A 43 -4.08 2.86 11.26
C ARG A 43 -2.83 2.39 10.52
N ALA A 44 -2.46 1.11 10.69
CA ALA A 44 -1.29 0.53 10.04
C ALA A 44 -1.38 0.60 8.50
N GLU A 45 -2.54 0.27 7.92
CA GLU A 45 -2.80 0.37 6.48
C GLU A 45 -2.71 1.81 5.98
N SER A 46 -3.35 2.75 6.68
CA SER A 46 -3.36 4.16 6.31
C SER A 46 -1.95 4.73 6.25
N ILE A 47 -1.10 4.39 7.23
CA ILE A 47 0.30 4.83 7.29
C ILE A 47 1.14 4.10 6.26
N PHE A 48 0.94 2.79 6.09
CA PHE A 48 1.67 2.01 5.10
C PHE A 48 1.43 2.54 3.69
N PHE A 49 0.17 2.62 3.24
CA PHE A 49 -0.16 3.11 1.91
C PHE A 49 0.10 4.61 1.76
N GLY A 50 -0.10 5.40 2.82
CA GLY A 50 0.22 6.83 2.83
C GLY A 50 1.72 7.10 2.63
N SER A 51 2.58 6.36 3.33
CA SER A 51 4.03 6.46 3.18
C SER A 51 4.54 5.85 1.87
N PHE A 52 3.88 4.80 1.36
CA PHE A 52 4.25 4.13 0.12
C PHE A 52 4.27 5.06 -1.09
N VAL A 53 3.36 6.03 -1.15
CA VAL A 53 3.32 7.06 -2.21
C VAL A 53 4.62 7.86 -2.29
N ILE A 54 5.34 8.02 -1.16
CA ILE A 54 6.61 8.75 -1.08
C ILE A 54 7.80 7.80 -1.19
N THR A 55 7.78 6.67 -0.49
CA THR A 55 8.91 5.73 -0.46
C THR A 55 9.14 5.07 -1.82
N LEU A 56 8.09 4.87 -2.63
CA LEU A 56 8.21 4.34 -3.98
C LEU A 56 9.07 5.22 -4.89
N PRO A 57 8.72 6.50 -5.18
CA PRO A 57 9.56 7.34 -6.03
C PRO A 57 10.96 7.56 -5.45
N VAL A 58 11.09 7.66 -4.12
CA VAL A 58 12.42 7.78 -3.47
C VAL A 58 13.27 6.54 -3.73
N SER A 59 12.70 5.34 -3.57
CA SER A 59 13.40 4.09 -3.84
C SER A 59 13.82 3.96 -5.30
N MET A 60 12.98 4.41 -6.24
CA MET A 60 13.29 4.43 -7.67
C MET A 60 14.47 5.36 -7.97
N LEU A 61 14.48 6.56 -7.39
CA LEU A 61 15.59 7.51 -7.56
C LEU A 61 16.90 6.94 -7.02
N ILE A 62 16.88 6.41 -5.79
CA ILE A 62 18.06 5.82 -5.16
C ILE A 62 18.58 4.62 -5.97
N TYR A 63 17.66 3.75 -6.44
CA TYR A 63 18.02 2.61 -7.26
C TYR A 63 18.70 3.02 -8.57
N ASN A 64 18.16 4.02 -9.27
CA ASN A 64 18.73 4.53 -10.52
C ASN A 64 20.11 5.16 -10.30
N ILE A 65 20.30 5.89 -9.19
CA ILE A 65 21.62 6.42 -8.81
C ILE A 65 22.60 5.28 -8.53
N ALA A 66 22.19 4.26 -7.77
CA ALA A 66 23.02 3.10 -7.47
C ALA A 66 23.41 2.33 -8.75
N ALA A 67 22.47 2.16 -9.67
CA ALA A 67 22.74 1.56 -10.98
C ALA A 67 23.77 2.39 -11.78
N TYR A 68 23.66 3.71 -11.78
CA TYR A 68 24.65 4.60 -12.41
C TYR A 68 26.05 4.46 -11.79
N CYS A 69 26.13 4.21 -10.48
CA CYS A 69 27.37 3.95 -9.76
C CYS A 69 27.94 2.53 -9.96
N GLY A 70 27.34 1.71 -10.84
CA GLY A 70 27.84 0.39 -11.20
C GLY A 70 27.23 -0.78 -10.42
N MET A 71 26.10 -0.56 -9.73
CA MET A 71 25.32 -1.68 -9.16
C MET A 71 24.75 -2.55 -10.29
N PRO A 72 24.81 -3.90 -10.17
CA PRO A 72 24.22 -4.79 -11.16
C PRO A 72 22.70 -4.57 -11.24
N THR A 73 22.20 -4.37 -12.46
CA THR A 73 20.78 -4.28 -12.79
C THR A 73 20.33 -5.54 -13.50
N PHE A 74 19.02 -5.77 -13.54
CA PHE A 74 18.44 -6.82 -14.36
C PHE A 74 18.18 -6.29 -15.78
N ASP A 75 18.33 -7.14 -16.79
CA ASP A 75 18.01 -6.80 -18.18
C ASP A 75 16.51 -6.52 -18.37
N GLU A 76 15.68 -7.20 -17.59
CA GLU A 76 14.22 -7.10 -17.67
C GLU A 76 13.69 -6.00 -16.75
N GLU A 77 13.04 -4.99 -17.34
CA GLU A 77 12.53 -3.80 -16.64
C GLU A 77 11.61 -4.14 -15.47
N TYR A 78 10.72 -5.13 -15.62
CA TYR A 78 9.80 -5.51 -14.54
C TYR A 78 10.54 -6.08 -13.31
N LYS A 79 11.71 -6.72 -13.48
CA LYS A 79 12.51 -7.21 -12.34
C LYS A 79 13.09 -6.04 -11.56
N ASN A 80 13.59 -5.01 -12.25
CA ASN A 80 14.08 -3.79 -11.62
C ASN A 80 12.95 -3.08 -10.87
N PHE A 81 11.76 -2.96 -11.48
CA PHE A 81 10.58 -2.40 -10.83
C PHE A 81 10.17 -3.18 -9.58
N LEU A 82 10.15 -4.53 -9.64
CA LEU A 82 9.81 -5.35 -8.47
C LEU A 82 10.78 -5.17 -7.31
N VAL A 83 12.07 -4.99 -7.59
CA VAL A 83 13.07 -4.69 -6.55
C VAL A 83 12.82 -3.32 -5.95
N GLN A 84 12.59 -2.29 -6.77
CA GLN A 84 12.28 -0.93 -6.31
C GLN A 84 11.00 -0.93 -5.45
N ALA A 85 9.92 -1.56 -5.93
CA ALA A 85 8.67 -1.69 -5.20
C ALA A 85 8.83 -2.48 -3.89
N GLY A 86 9.66 -3.53 -3.89
CA GLY A 86 9.98 -4.31 -2.69
C GLY A 86 10.73 -3.49 -1.64
N VAL A 87 11.70 -2.67 -2.06
CA VAL A 87 12.43 -1.74 -1.18
C VAL A 87 11.49 -0.65 -0.64
N ALA A 88 10.63 -0.10 -1.48
CA ALA A 88 9.63 0.86 -1.04
C ALA A 88 8.64 0.26 -0.02
N ALA A 89 8.19 -0.97 -0.27
CA ALA A 89 7.27 -1.68 0.62
C ALA A 89 7.93 -1.98 1.97
N SER A 90 9.19 -2.40 2.00
CA SER A 90 9.91 -2.67 3.25
C SER A 90 10.14 -1.39 4.06
N LEU A 91 10.48 -0.27 3.41
CA LEU A 91 10.58 1.03 4.07
C LEU A 91 9.24 1.48 4.65
N SER A 92 8.16 1.36 3.89
CA SER A 92 6.81 1.76 4.32
C SER A 92 6.31 0.89 5.48
N LEU A 93 6.61 -0.40 5.44
CA LEU A 93 6.33 -1.33 6.54
C LEU A 93 7.12 -0.96 7.80
N THR A 94 8.39 -0.57 7.65
CA THR A 94 9.21 -0.10 8.77
C THR A 94 8.62 1.16 9.41
N ILE A 95 8.14 2.11 8.59
CA ILE A 95 7.49 3.34 9.08
C ILE A 95 6.20 2.99 9.84
N SER A 96 5.35 2.13 9.28
CA SER A 96 4.10 1.69 9.90
C SER A 96 4.33 0.96 11.23
N LEU A 97 5.32 0.06 11.28
CA LEU A 97 5.70 -0.62 12.52
C LEU A 97 6.27 0.34 13.56
N THR A 98 7.08 1.32 13.14
CA THR A 98 7.66 2.31 14.05
C THR A 98 6.56 3.16 14.71
N ASP A 99 5.54 3.60 13.95
CA ASP A 99 4.38 4.30 14.51
C ASP A 99 3.61 3.43 15.51
N TRP A 100 3.38 2.15 15.18
CA TRP A 100 2.71 1.22 16.08
C TRP A 100 3.48 1.01 17.39
N ILE A 101 4.80 0.82 17.33
CA ILE A 101 5.64 0.66 18.53
C ILE A 101 5.61 1.93 19.38
N ILE A 102 5.82 3.10 18.78
CA ILE A 102 5.79 4.39 19.50
C ILE A 102 4.44 4.60 20.17
N GLY A 103 3.35 4.30 19.46
CA GLY A 103 1.99 4.37 20.00
C GLY A 103 1.81 3.48 21.23
N LYS A 104 2.30 2.23 21.20
CA LYS A 104 2.20 1.29 22.33
C LYS A 104 3.10 1.65 23.52
N THR A 105 4.25 2.30 23.28
CA THR A 105 5.19 2.70 24.35
C THR A 105 4.90 4.07 24.96
N GLY A 106 4.05 4.87 24.31
CA GLY A 106 3.65 6.19 24.78
C GLY A 106 2.46 6.19 25.75
N ASP A 107 1.79 5.05 25.90
CA ASP A 107 0.74 4.76 26.88
C ASP A 107 1.34 4.14 28.16
#